data_AF-A0A6B2QUD4-F1
#
_entry.id   AF-A0A6B2QUD4-F1
#
_cell.length_a   1.000
_cell.length_b   1.000
_cell.length_c   1.000
_cell.angle_alpha   90.00
_cell.angle_beta   90.00
_cell.angle_gamma   90.00
#
_symmetry.space_group_name_H-M   'P 1'
#
loop_
_entity.id
_entity.type
_entity.pdbx_description
1 polymer ?
#
loop_
_entity_poly.entity_id
_entity_poly.type
_entity_poly.pdbx_seq_one_letter_code
_entity_poly.pdbx_strand_id
1 'polypeptide(L)'
;MSNFKKHPDGYKSFLGRDDKGLYSVRIGWQVYASNANGSVLYKVKDGFKTPLNVFRFQTDYPKVWNELTQEIDFQRRKQLAIKLRETN
;
A
#
# COMPACT_ATOMS: atom_id res chain seq x y z
N MET A 1 25.50 14.23 5.16
CA MET A 1 24.32 13.44 5.59
C MET A 1 23.07 14.22 5.24
N SER A 2 22.25 13.72 4.31
CA SER A 2 21.02 14.40 3.93
C SER A 2 20.01 14.30 5.07
N ASN A 3 19.61 15.47 5.60
CA ASN A 3 18.69 15.63 6.73
C ASN A 3 17.24 15.40 6.28
N PHE A 4 16.95 14.26 5.65
CA PHE A 4 15.60 13.92 5.26
C PHE A 4 14.79 13.61 6.51
N LYS A 5 13.80 14.47 6.82
CA LYS A 5 12.87 14.25 7.91
C LYS A 5 12.17 12.91 7.71
N LYS A 6 12.52 11.93 8.55
CA LYS A 6 11.83 10.64 8.59
C LYS A 6 10.40 10.86 9.08
N HIS A 7 9.45 10.13 8.50
CA HIS A 7 8.09 10.13 9.01
C HIS A 7 8.09 9.48 10.42
N PRO A 8 7.30 10.01 11.39
CA PRO A 8 7.23 9.46 12.75
C PRO A 8 6.99 7.94 12.78
N ASP A 9 6.00 7.44 12.04
CA ASP A 9 5.70 6.00 12.00
C ASP A 9 6.60 5.19 11.03
N GLY A 10 7.82 5.65 10.76
CA GLY A 10 8.79 4.96 9.91
C GLY A 10 8.51 5.05 8.40
N TYR A 11 9.27 4.27 7.61
CA TYR A 11 9.24 4.35 6.15
C TYR A 11 7.94 3.80 5.54
N LYS A 12 7.27 2.83 6.16
CA LYS A 12 6.07 2.18 5.63
C LYS A 12 5.02 1.97 6.71
N SER A 13 3.74 2.18 6.38
CA SER A 13 2.63 1.93 7.30
C SER A 13 1.34 1.59 6.56
N PHE A 14 0.65 0.53 6.98
CA PHE A 14 -0.68 0.19 6.48
C PHE A 14 -1.74 1.10 7.13
N LEU A 15 -2.51 1.79 6.30
CA LEU A 15 -3.52 2.76 6.76
C LEU A 15 -4.94 2.19 6.79
N GLY A 16 -5.18 1.08 6.09
CA GLY A 16 -6.48 0.43 6.07
C GLY A 16 -6.87 -0.12 4.71
N ARG A 17 -7.98 -0.87 4.70
CA ARG A 17 -8.62 -1.40 3.51
C ARG A 17 -10.01 -0.78 3.41
N ASP A 18 -10.37 -0.26 2.24
CA ASP A 18 -11.71 0.28 2.00
C ASP A 18 -12.71 -0.79 1.56
N ASP A 19 -13.99 -0.42 1.52
CA ASP A 19 -15.09 -1.30 1.12
C ASP A 19 -15.00 -1.79 -0.33
N LYS A 20 -14.20 -1.10 -1.16
CA LYS A 20 -13.91 -1.48 -2.55
C LYS A 20 -12.73 -2.43 -2.66
N GLY A 21 -12.12 -2.82 -1.54
CA GLY A 21 -10.99 -3.74 -1.50
C GLY A 21 -9.64 -3.12 -1.84
N LEU A 22 -9.52 -1.78 -1.80
CA LEU A 22 -8.24 -1.09 -1.95
C LEU A 22 -7.53 -1.01 -0.61
N TYR A 23 -6.26 -1.39 -0.61
CA TYR A 23 -5.36 -1.30 0.52
C TYR A 23 -4.60 0.01 0.42
N SER A 24 -4.73 0.87 1.43
CA SER A 24 -4.00 2.12 1.54
C SER A 24 -2.73 1.89 2.36
N VAL A 25 -1.57 2.20 1.77
CA VAL A 25 -0.26 2.07 2.40
C VAL A 25 0.50 3.38 2.24
N ARG A 26 1.00 3.93 3.34
CA ARG A 26 1.96 5.03 3.33
C ARG A 26 3.35 4.48 3.06
N ILE A 27 4.06 5.07 2.09
CA ILE A 27 5.46 4.79 1.78
C ILE A 27 6.20 6.14 1.76
N GLY A 28 7.12 6.32 2.69
CA GLY A 28 7.69 7.61 3.03
C GLY A 28 6.60 8.59 3.48
N TRP A 29 6.45 9.68 2.72
CA TRP A 29 5.46 10.73 2.94
C TRP A 29 4.25 10.63 2.00
N GLN A 30 4.21 9.63 1.13
CA GLN A 30 3.17 9.47 0.13
C GLN A 30 2.28 8.28 0.48
N VAL A 31 1.00 8.39 0.17
CA VAL A 31 0.05 7.31 0.36
C VAL A 31 -0.34 6.76 -1.00
N TYR A 32 -0.32 5.44 -1.12
CA TYR A 32 -0.74 4.71 -2.30
C TYR A 32 -1.87 3.76 -1.94
N ALA A 33 -2.83 3.64 -2.85
CA ALA A 33 -3.91 2.68 -2.72
C ALA A 33 -3.93 1.74 -3.92
N SER A 34 -4.00 0.44 -3.67
CA SER A 34 -4.00 -0.59 -4.71
C SER A 34 -4.88 -1.77 -4.31
N ASN A 35 -5.42 -2.50 -5.29
CA ASN A 35 -6.14 -3.73 -5.01
C ASN A 35 -5.16 -4.88 -4.70
N ALA A 36 -5.69 -6.00 -4.22
CA ALA A 36 -4.90 -7.17 -3.81
C ALA A 36 -3.98 -7.74 -4.91
N ASN A 37 -4.32 -7.54 -6.19
CA ASN A 37 -3.59 -8.10 -7.33
C ASN A 37 -2.71 -7.06 -8.04
N GLY A 38 -2.69 -5.81 -7.56
CA GLY A 38 -1.91 -4.74 -8.17
C GLY A 38 -2.40 -4.24 -9.53
N SER A 39 -3.63 -4.58 -9.95
CA SER A 39 -4.14 -4.20 -11.27
C SER A 39 -4.61 -2.73 -11.34
N VAL A 40 -4.86 -2.11 -10.20
CA VAL A 40 -5.19 -0.68 -10.09
C VAL A 40 -4.28 -0.02 -9.09
N LEU A 41 -3.89 1.22 -9.34
CA LEU A 41 -3.02 1.99 -8.46
C LEU A 41 -3.52 3.43 -8.40
N TYR A 42 -3.53 3.99 -7.20
CA TYR A 42 -3.86 5.37 -6.94
C TYR A 42 -2.80 6.00 -6.05
N LYS A 43 -2.51 7.27 -6.29
CA LYS A 43 -1.90 8.15 -5.30
C LYS A 43 -3.01 8.78 -4.48
N VAL A 44 -2.89 8.76 -3.16
CA VAL A 44 -3.86 9.37 -2.26
C VAL A 44 -3.27 10.64 -1.67
N LYS A 45 -4.02 11.74 -1.76
CA LYS A 45 -3.67 13.03 -1.15
C LYS A 45 -4.95 13.73 -0.70
N ASP A 46 -5.00 14.14 0.57
CA ASP A 46 -6.13 14.88 1.15
C ASP A 46 -7.50 14.18 0.91
N GLY A 47 -7.51 12.84 0.97
CA GLY A 47 -8.70 12.01 0.71
C GLY A 47 -9.01 11.73 -0.76
N PHE A 48 -8.36 12.42 -1.70
CA PHE A 48 -8.56 12.22 -3.14
C PHE A 48 -7.64 11.12 -3.68
N LYS A 49 -8.21 10.25 -4.54
CA LYS A 49 -7.50 9.16 -5.22
C LYS A 49 -7.24 9.55 -6.68
N THR A 50 -5.99 9.85 -7.01
CA THR A 50 -5.57 10.09 -8.40
C THR A 50 -5.09 8.78 -9.02
N PRO A 51 -5.70 8.29 -10.11
CA PRO A 51 -5.27 7.05 -10.75
C PRO A 51 -3.86 7.19 -11.33
N LEU A 52 -3.06 6.14 -11.19
CA LEU A 52 -1.72 6.03 -11.77
C LEU A 52 -1.68 4.87 -12.76
N ASN A 53 -0.88 5.03 -13.83
CA ASN A 53 -0.60 3.93 -14.73
C ASN A 53 0.32 2.92 -14.02
N VAL A 54 -0.19 1.71 -13.80
CA VAL A 54 0.50 0.65 -13.05
C VAL A 54 1.82 0.27 -13.71
N PHE A 55 1.82 0.00 -15.01
CA PHE A 55 3.00 -0.45 -15.73
C PHE A 55 4.13 0.59 -15.65
N ARG A 56 3.81 1.84 -15.96
CA ARG A 56 4.76 2.95 -15.87
C ARG A 56 5.27 3.13 -14.43
N PHE A 57 4.40 2.99 -13.43
CA PHE A 57 4.81 3.12 -12.04
C PHE A 57 5.75 1.99 -11.58
N GLN A 58 5.52 0.75 -12.04
CA GLN A 58 6.42 -0.37 -11.77
C GLN A 58 7.82 -0.14 -12.35
N THR A 59 7.90 0.48 -13.53
CA THR A 59 9.18 0.82 -14.18
C THR A 59 9.87 2.02 -13.53
N ASP A 60 9.13 3.10 -13.28
CA ASP A 60 9.68 4.37 -12.78
C ASP A 60 10.00 4.30 -11.27
N TYR A 61 9.22 3.52 -10.51
CA TYR A 61 9.30 3.43 -9.05
C TYR A 61 9.27 1.99 -8.51
N PRO A 62 10.15 1.08 -8.98
CA PRO A 62 10.09 -0.35 -8.65
C PRO A 62 10.22 -0.64 -7.15
N LYS A 63 11.00 0.17 -6.42
CA LYS A 63 11.15 0.04 -4.96
C LYS A 63 9.84 0.36 -4.23
N VAL A 64 9.16 1.45 -4.61
CA VAL A 64 7.89 1.83 -4.00
C VAL A 64 6.82 0.80 -4.31
N TRP A 65 6.81 0.28 -5.55
CA TRP A 65 5.92 -0.79 -5.94
C TRP A 65 6.11 -2.05 -5.09
N ASN A 66 7.35 -2.51 -4.93
CA ASN A 66 7.65 -3.70 -4.13
C ASN A 66 7.22 -3.56 -2.67
N GLU A 67 7.45 -2.39 -2.07
CA GLU A 67 7.07 -2.10 -0.69
C GLU A 67 5.56 -2.09 -0.50
N LEU A 68 4.82 -1.53 -1.48
CA LEU A 68 3.36 -1.51 -1.52
C LEU A 68 2.80 -2.93 -1.60
N THR A 69 3.24 -3.73 -2.58
CA THR A 69 2.70 -5.07 -2.81
C THR A 69 3.05 -6.02 -1.68
N GLN A 70 4.27 -5.93 -1.13
CA GLN A 70 4.68 -6.74 0.02
C GLN A 70 3.81 -6.48 1.26
N GLU A 71 3.49 -5.21 1.54
CA GLU A 71 2.60 -4.87 2.66
C GLU A 71 1.18 -5.39 2.42
N ILE A 72 0.66 -5.25 1.20
CA ILE A 72 -0.66 -5.78 0.83
C ILE A 72 -0.71 -7.29 1.03
N ASP A 73 0.31 -8.02 0.56
CA ASP A 73 0.39 -9.48 0.72
C ASP A 73 0.48 -9.89 2.19
N PHE A 74 1.25 -9.16 3.01
CA PHE A 74 1.32 -9.39 4.44
C PHE A 74 -0.06 -9.23 5.10
N GLN A 75 -0.78 -8.14 4.81
CA GLN A 75 -2.12 -7.92 5.36
C GLN A 75 -3.13 -8.97 4.91
N ARG A 76 -3.05 -9.43 3.65
CA ARG A 76 -3.89 -10.51 3.13
C ARG A 76 -3.67 -11.81 3.88
N ARG A 77 -2.41 -12.20 4.09
CA ARG A 77 -2.05 -13.42 4.83
C ARG A 77 -2.54 -13.33 6.28
N LYS A 78 -2.40 -12.16 6.92
CA LYS A 78 -2.92 -11.92 8.26
C LYS A 78 -4.43 -12.10 8.34
N GLN A 79 -5.19 -11.51 7.39
CA GLN A 79 -6.65 -11.68 7.33
C GLN A 79 -7.06 -13.13 7.09
N LEU A 80 -6.36 -13.84 6.20
CA LEU A 80 -6.61 -15.27 5.94
C LEU A 80 -6.37 -16.11 7.20
N ALA A 81 -5.27 -15.87 7.92
CA ALA A 81 -4.95 -16.60 9.15
C ALA A 81 -6.01 -16.38 10.25
N ILE A 82 -6.55 -15.16 10.38
CA ILE A 82 -7.65 -14.86 11.31
C ILE A 82 -8.91 -15.65 10.91
N LYS A 83 -9.32 -15.56 9.64
CA LYS A 83 -10.51 -16.27 9.15
C LYS A 83 -10.41 -17.78 9.34
N LEU A 84 -9.25 -18.38 9.05
CA LEU A 84 -9.03 -19.81 9.25
C LEU A 84 -9.14 -20.23 10.71
N ARG A 85 -8.81 -19.35 11.67
CA ARG A 85 -9.00 -19.62 13.10
C ARG A 85 -10.46 -19.48 13.54
N GLU A 86 -11.25 -18.65 12.87
CA GLU A 86 -12.68 -18.46 13.17
C GLU A 86 -13.56 -19.57 12.58
N THR A 87 -13.09 -20.23 11.51
CA THR A 87 -13.85 -21.29 10.82
C THR A 87 -13.45 -22.72 11.20
N ASN A 88 -12.45 -22.89 12.07
CA ASN A 88 -12.01 -24.18 12.62
C ASN A 88 -12.35 -24.26 14.11
#